data_AF-A0A5E4JP57-F1
#
_entry.id   AF-A0A5E4JP57-F1
#
_cell.length_a   1.000
_cell.length_b   1.000
_cell.length_c   1.000
_cell.angle_alpha   90.00
_cell.angle_beta   90.00
_cell.angle_gamma   90.00
#
_symmetry.space_group_name_H-M   'P 1'
#
loop_
_entity.id
_entity.type
_entity.pdbx_description
1 polymer ?
#
loop_
_entity_poly.entity_id
_entity_poly.type
_entity_poly.pdbx_seq_one_letter_code
_entity_poly.pdbx_strand_id
1 'polypeptide(L)' 'MKKSILDWIALILVIIGGLNWGLVAINPSYDVVAMIGGGMTGMIARIIYALVGLAALYAIYYLFKE' A
#
# COMPACT_ATOMS: atom_id res chain seq x y z
N MET A 1 10.87 -14.18 -15.22
CA MET A 1 11.79 -13.08 -14.90
C MET A 1 12.33 -13.19 -13.48
N LYS A 2 13.60 -12.82 -13.23
CA LYS A 2 14.07 -12.57 -11.86
C LYS A 2 13.41 -11.29 -11.34
N LYS A 3 12.85 -11.33 -10.12
CA LYS A 3 12.30 -10.15 -9.46
C LYS A 3 13.44 -9.19 -9.12
N SER A 4 13.33 -7.95 -9.56
CA SER A 4 14.17 -6.85 -9.13
C SER A 4 13.80 -6.42 -7.71
N ILE A 5 14.66 -5.61 -7.08
CA ILE A 5 14.38 -5.02 -5.77
C ILE A 5 13.11 -4.15 -5.83
N LEU A 6 12.90 -3.43 -6.93
CA LEU A 6 11.72 -2.58 -7.11
C LEU A 6 10.42 -3.41 -7.18
N ASP A 7 10.45 -4.55 -7.87
CA ASP A 7 9.31 -5.49 -7.91
C ASP A 7 8.94 -5.96 -6.51
N TRP A 8 9.94 -6.29 -5.68
CA TRP A 8 9.72 -6.71 -4.30
C TRP A 8 9.14 -5.59 -3.44
N ILE A 9 9.69 -4.37 -3.54
CA ILE A 9 9.18 -3.21 -2.80
C ILE A 9 7.71 -2.96 -3.16
N ALA A 10 7.39 -2.95 -4.46
CA ALA A 10 6.01 -2.73 -4.91
C ALA A 10 5.06 -3.81 -4.39
N LEU A 11 5.44 -5.09 -4.47
CA LEU A 11 4.62 -6.19 -3.97
C LEU A 11 4.38 -6.08 -2.45
N ILE A 12 5.42 -5.79 -1.67
CA ILE A 12 5.30 -5.62 -0.21
C ILE A 12 4.35 -4.47 0.11
N LEU A 13 4.51 -3.31 -0.54
CA LEU A 13 3.65 -2.14 -0.30
C LEU A 13 2.19 -2.42 -0.67
N VAL A 14 1.93 -3.12 -1.78
CA VAL A 14 0.57 -3.53 -2.17
C VAL A 14 -0.05 -4.48 -1.15
N ILE A 15 0.71 -5.44 -0.64
CA ILE A 15 0.25 -6.37 0.40
C ILE A 15 -0.11 -5.60 1.67
N ILE A 16 0.77 -4.69 2.13
CA ILE A 16 0.51 -3.85 3.31
C ILE A 16 -0.77 -3.02 3.11
N GLY A 17 -0.91 -2.39 1.94
CA GLY A 17 -2.10 -1.61 1.59
C GLY A 17 -3.38 -2.44 1.59
N GLY A 18 -3.36 -3.60 0.95
CA GLY A 18 -4.50 -4.51 0.90
C GLY A 18 -4.90 -5.03 2.29
N LEU A 19 -3.92 -5.36 3.13
CA LEU A 19 -4.17 -5.76 4.52
C LEU A 19 -4.77 -4.62 5.34
N ASN A 20 -4.27 -3.39 5.21
CA ASN A 20 -4.84 -2.23 5.90
C ASN A 20 -6.32 -2.01 5.51
N TRP A 21 -6.62 -2.04 4.21
CA TRP A 21 -8.00 -1.92 3.73
C TRP A 21 -8.89 -3.10 4.16
N GLY A 22 -8.33 -4.30 4.25
CA GLY A 22 -9.04 -5.46 4.80
C GLY A 22 -9.42 -5.27 6.27
N LEU A 23 -8.54 -4.70 7.08
CA LEU A 23 -8.84 -4.35 8.48
C LEU A 23 -9.91 -3.27 8.57
N VAL A 24 -9.83 -2.23 7.75
CA VAL A 24 -10.83 -1.15 7.67
C VAL A 24 -12.22 -1.68 7.30
N ALA A 25 -12.31 -2.70 6.45
CA ALA A 25 -13.58 -3.33 6.09
C ALA A 25 -14.23 -4.08 7.27
N ILE A 26 -13.43 -4.65 8.17
CA ILE A 26 -13.93 -5.32 9.40
C ILE A 26 -14.37 -4.28 10.42
N ASN A 27 -13.56 -3.25 10.61
CA ASN A 27 -13.87 -2.12 11.49
C ASN A 27 -13.18 -0.87 10.95
N PRO A 28 -13.94 0.18 10.56
CA PRO A 28 -13.38 1.40 9.99
C PRO A 28 -12.35 2.11 10.89
N SER A 29 -12.38 1.87 12.20
CA SER A 29 -11.40 2.43 13.13
C SER A 29 -10.04 1.72 13.12
N TYR A 30 -9.91 0.57 12.45
CA TYR A 30 -8.64 -0.18 12.31
C TYR A 30 -7.83 0.21 11.08
N ASP A 31 -7.93 1.46 10.65
CA ASP A 31 -6.97 2.02 9.71
C ASP A 31 -5.63 2.23 10.42
N VAL A 32 -4.79 1.20 10.43
CA VAL A 32 -3.48 1.20 11.09
C VAL A 32 -2.60 2.33 10.55
N VAL A 33 -2.67 2.61 9.24
CA VAL A 33 -1.93 3.70 8.62
C VAL A 33 -2.40 5.07 9.15
N ALA A 34 -3.72 5.27 9.31
CA ALA A 34 -4.25 6.48 9.93
C ALA A 34 -3.88 6.56 11.43
N MET A 35 -3.93 5.45 12.16
CA MET A 35 -3.60 5.40 13.59
C MET A 35 -2.17 5.86 13.87
N ILE A 36 -1.21 5.41 13.06
CA ILE A 36 0.21 5.84 13.20
C ILE A 36 0.47 7.19 12.54
N GLY A 37 -0.33 7.57 11.55
CA GLY A 37 -0.10 8.75 10.71
C GLY A 37 -0.79 10.02 11.19
N GLY A 38 -1.43 10.00 12.36
CA GLY A 38 -2.14 11.16 12.93
C GLY A 38 -3.53 11.38 12.33
N GLY A 39 -4.18 10.32 11.85
CA GLY A 39 -5.47 10.33 11.17
C GLY A 39 -5.36 10.19 9.65
N MET A 40 -6.48 9.91 9.00
CA MET A 40 -6.56 9.69 7.55
C MET A 40 -6.07 10.90 6.73
N THR A 41 -6.22 12.11 7.27
CA THR A 41 -5.74 13.37 6.66
C THR A 41 -4.34 13.78 7.10
N GLY A 42 -3.73 13.05 8.04
CA GLY A 42 -2.38 13.30 8.53
C GLY A 42 -1.35 13.15 7.43
N MET A 43 -0.30 13.99 7.46
CA MET A 43 0.71 14.04 6.39
C MET A 43 1.40 12.68 6.20
N ILE A 44 1.71 11.99 7.30
CA ILE A 44 2.37 10.68 7.28
C ILE A 44 1.46 9.63 6.65
N ALA A 45 0.18 9.58 7.06
CA ALA A 45 -0.79 8.64 6.49
C ALA A 45 -0.93 8.83 4.98
N ARG A 46 -1.06 10.09 4.53
CA ARG A 46 -1.17 10.43 3.10
C ARG A 46 0.04 10.01 2.29
N ILE A 47 1.25 10.15 2.83
CA ILE A 47 2.48 9.68 2.18
C ILE A 47 2.42 8.15 2.02
N ILE A 48 2.05 7.42 3.07
CA ILE A 48 1.96 5.96 3.03
C ILE A 48 0.90 5.52 2.00
N TYR A 49 -0.30 6.12 2.02
CA TYR A 49 -1.34 5.79 1.04
C TYR A 49 -0.90 6.11 -0.40
N ALA A 50 -0.16 7.20 -0.62
CA ALA A 50 0.38 7.52 -1.93
C ALA A 50 1.41 6.48 -2.40
N LEU A 51 2.32 6.04 -1.52
CA LEU A 51 3.30 5.00 -1.83
C LEU A 51 2.62 3.66 -2.14
N VAL A 52 1.60 3.28 -1.38
CA VAL A 52 0.77 2.09 -1.66
C VAL A 52 0.08 2.21 -3.03
N GLY A 53 -0.50 3.37 -3.35
CA GLY A 53 -1.13 3.62 -4.64
C GLY A 53 -0.15 3.53 -5.81
N LEU A 54 1.04 4.13 -5.69
CA LEU A 54 2.11 4.03 -6.69
C LEU A 54 2.59 2.58 -6.85
N ALA A 55 2.72 1.84 -5.75
CA ALA A 55 3.08 0.44 -5.77
C ALA A 55 2.02 -0.42 -6.48
N ALA A 56 0.74 -0.11 -6.31
CA ALA A 56 -0.35 -0.79 -7.02
C ALA A 56 -0.28 -0.54 -8.53
N LEU A 57 -0.02 0.71 -8.95
CA LEU A 57 0.20 1.04 -10.36
C LEU A 57 1.42 0.29 -10.94
N TYR A 58 2.51 0.21 -10.17
CA TYR A 58 3.67 -0.59 -10.57
C TYR A 58 3.35 -2.08 -10.66
N ALA A 59 2.57 -2.62 -9.72
CA ALA A 59 2.16 -4.01 -9.75
C ALA A 59 1.31 -4.33 -10.99
N ILE A 60 0.44 -3.41 -11.42
CA ILE A 60 -0.30 -3.53 -12.70
C ILE A 60 0.69 -3.61 -13.87
N TYR A 61 1.65 -2.68 -13.96
CA TYR A 61 2.70 -2.75 -14.98
C TYR A 61 3.48 -4.08 -14.93
N TYR A 62 3.83 -4.56 -13.73
CA TYR A 62 4.54 -5.81 -13.51
C TYR A 62 3.76 -7.04 -13.99
N LEU A 63 2.42 -7.04 -13.91
CA LEU A 63 1.57 -8.13 -14.41
C LEU A 63 1.67 -8.30 -15.94
N PHE A 64 1.91 -7.21 -16.67
CA PHE A 64 2.03 -7.21 -18.14
C PHE A 64 3.46 -7.12 -18.64
N LYS A 65 4.44 -7.06 -17.73
CA LYS A 65 5.85 -7.10 -18.05
C LYS A 65 6.21 -8.54 -18.40
N GLU A 66 6.72 -8.78 -19.60
CA GLU A 66 7.19 -10.10 -20.09
C GLU A 66 8.55 -10.49 -19.50
#